data_AF-A0A6G1KKR4-F1
#
_entry.id   AF-A0A6G1KKR4-F1
#
_cell.length_a   1.000
_cell.length_b   1.000
_cell.length_c   1.000
_cell.angle_alpha   90.00
_cell.angle_beta   90.00
_cell.angle_gamma   90.00
#
_symmetry.space_group_name_H-M   'P 1'
#
loop_
_entity.id
_entity.type
_entity.pdbx_description
1 polymer ?
#
loop_
_entity_poly.entity_id
_entity_poly.type
_entity_poly.pdbx_seq_one_letter_code
_entity_poly.pdbx_strand_id
1 'polypeptide(L)'
;MLFGTSTLDMALPAVKTLPGSADFFKTVLPYLPQLYALPGQVFARIDDFGALQELYLSTNPLMTSLGFALALVPVVLVLSEANRNYSQIDRLWSILPMLYNSHYTFWAHMNGLPTQRLDHIMSVSVLWSVRLTFNYWRKGGYAIGSEDYRWVVVKDYLGSFWMFIFNVVFISLAQSFLLFAITTPTYILLLSARLAGNDLTTYDNLFPKLIFAFVLIEFFADHQQWAFHQAKSLYQKTAKIPNPKYTFTRAQLDRGFNTSGLWSYSRHPNFAAEQGVWVALYQWCCCESWTYMNWTFVGAFSYLILFQASTWFTELISARKYPEYKEYQKRVGKFLPKMTTQGMDGNVIEEKMEPRKPESKEAAKTKGTNKGKAATKRR
;
A
#
# COMPACT_ATOMS: atom_id res chain seq x y z
N MET A 1 35.28 14.52 -1.69
CA MET A 1 35.86 14.37 -0.34
C MET A 1 35.72 12.91 0.03
N LEU A 2 36.84 12.21 0.19
CA LEU A 2 36.89 10.83 0.69
C LEU A 2 36.72 10.90 2.21
N PHE A 3 35.49 10.71 2.70
CA PHE A 3 35.26 10.49 4.13
C PHE A 3 35.91 9.14 4.48
N GLY A 4 37.01 9.20 5.24
CA GLY A 4 37.86 8.05 5.55
C GLY A 4 37.16 7.01 6.42
N THR A 5 37.77 5.82 6.50
CA THR A 5 37.36 4.63 7.26
C THR A 5 36.73 4.90 8.64
N SER A 6 37.16 5.95 9.34
CA SER A 6 36.61 6.40 10.62
C SER A 6 35.09 6.70 10.59
N THR A 7 34.54 7.18 9.47
CA THR A 7 33.11 7.52 9.36
C THR A 7 32.24 6.27 9.25
N LEU A 8 32.70 5.30 8.45
CA LEU A 8 32.06 4.00 8.29
C LEU A 8 32.02 3.18 9.58
N ASP A 9 33.09 3.24 10.38
CA ASP A 9 33.17 2.53 11.66
C ASP A 9 32.18 3.09 12.69
N MET A 10 31.85 4.38 12.62
CA MET A 10 30.81 4.99 13.45
C MET A 10 29.39 4.67 12.97
N ALA A 11 29.20 4.49 11.66
CA ALA A 11 27.88 4.33 11.06
C ALA A 11 27.41 2.87 10.94
N LEU A 12 28.33 1.93 10.67
CA LEU A 12 27.98 0.55 10.36
C LEU A 12 28.53 -0.46 11.37
N PRO A 13 27.78 -1.54 11.64
CA PRO A 13 28.19 -2.57 12.59
C PRO A 13 29.47 -3.29 12.13
N ALA A 14 30.32 -3.65 13.09
CA ALA A 14 31.56 -4.41 12.85
C ALA A 14 31.29 -5.92 12.66
N VAL A 15 30.36 -6.26 11.76
CA VAL A 15 30.01 -7.63 11.42
C VAL A 15 31.04 -8.22 10.47
N LYS A 16 31.38 -9.51 10.65
CA LYS A 16 32.35 -10.23 9.80
C LYS A 16 31.76 -11.40 9.00
N THR A 17 30.49 -11.73 9.23
CA THR A 17 29.82 -12.88 8.60
C THR A 17 28.47 -12.46 8.03
N LEU A 18 28.06 -13.09 6.92
CA LEU A 18 26.75 -12.83 6.30
C LEU A 18 25.58 -13.05 7.27
N PRO A 19 25.51 -14.14 8.07
CA PRO A 19 24.44 -14.28 9.06
C PRO A 19 24.45 -13.20 10.14
N GLY A 20 25.62 -12.66 10.46
CA GLY A 20 25.72 -11.56 11.41
C GLY A 20 25.13 -10.25 10.90
N SER A 21 24.97 -10.06 9.58
CA SER A 21 24.37 -8.85 8.99
C SER A 21 22.86 -8.77 9.25
N ALA A 22 22.26 -9.90 9.59
CA ALA A 22 20.85 -10.05 9.92
C ALA A 22 20.58 -10.14 11.43
N ASP A 23 21.61 -10.01 12.28
CA ASP A 23 21.51 -10.10 13.74
C ASP A 23 21.10 -8.73 14.33
N PHE A 24 19.91 -8.66 14.93
CA PHE A 24 19.38 -7.41 15.49
C PHE A 24 20.28 -6.80 16.59
N PHE A 25 20.83 -7.65 17.46
CA PHE A 25 21.63 -7.21 18.60
C PHE A 25 22.99 -6.66 18.16
N LYS A 26 23.47 -7.06 16.98
CA LYS A 26 24.71 -6.55 16.40
C LYS A 26 24.49 -5.36 15.47
N THR A 27 23.37 -5.33 14.75
CA THR A 27 23.18 -4.40 13.62
C THR A 27 22.22 -3.26 13.89
N VAL A 28 21.39 -3.35 14.92
CA VAL A 28 20.35 -2.35 15.24
C VAL A 28 20.52 -1.81 16.65
N LEU A 29 20.52 -2.70 17.65
CA LEU A 29 20.52 -2.31 19.06
C LEU A 29 21.66 -1.33 19.44
N PRO A 30 22.92 -1.51 18.99
CA PRO A 30 24.02 -0.59 19.33
C PRO A 30 23.84 0.82 18.76
N TYR A 31 23.00 0.98 17.74
CA TYR A 31 22.79 2.24 17.02
C TYR A 31 21.57 3.02 17.50
N LEU A 32 20.72 2.45 18.38
CA LEU A 32 19.58 3.17 18.96
C LEU A 32 19.95 4.52 19.61
N PRO A 33 21.10 4.69 20.29
CA PRO A 33 21.52 6.01 20.78
C PRO A 33 21.60 7.09 19.68
N GLN A 34 21.97 6.72 18.45
CA GLN A 34 21.99 7.67 17.32
C GLN A 34 20.59 8.17 16.99
N LEU A 35 19.56 7.31 17.06
CA LEU A 35 18.17 7.70 16.82
C LEU A 35 17.71 8.78 17.80
N TYR A 36 18.00 8.63 19.09
CA TYR A 36 17.61 9.60 20.12
C TYR A 36 18.38 10.93 19.98
N ALA A 37 19.65 10.87 19.57
CA ALA A 37 20.48 12.06 19.39
C ALA A 37 20.17 12.83 18.08
N LEU A 38 19.64 12.15 17.06
CA LEU A 38 19.50 12.67 15.69
C LEU A 38 18.74 14.01 15.62
N PRO A 39 17.57 14.21 16.26
CA PRO A 39 16.84 15.48 16.16
C PRO A 39 17.65 16.67 16.68
N GLY A 40 18.34 16.50 17.82
CA GLY A 40 19.19 17.53 18.39
C GLY A 40 20.43 17.80 17.54
N GLN A 41 21.02 16.75 16.97
CA GLN A 41 22.19 16.88 16.10
C GLN A 41 21.89 17.56 14.76
N VAL A 42 20.70 17.30 14.18
CA VAL A 42 20.20 17.97 12.97
C VAL A 42 19.91 19.44 13.29
N PHE A 43 19.19 19.73 14.37
CA PHE A 43 18.86 21.10 14.76
C PHE A 43 20.12 21.95 15.00
N ALA A 44 21.12 21.40 15.69
CA ALA A 44 22.38 22.08 15.96
C ALA A 44 23.24 22.38 14.72
N ARG A 45 22.95 21.73 13.58
CA ARG A 45 23.72 21.82 12.34
C ARG A 45 22.90 22.34 11.15
N ILE A 46 21.68 22.82 11.40
CA ILE A 46 20.69 23.09 10.34
C ILE A 46 21.17 24.10 9.28
N ASP A 47 22.05 25.03 9.68
CA ASP A 47 22.59 26.08 8.83
C ASP A 47 23.90 25.70 8.11
N ASP A 48 24.46 24.51 8.39
CA ASP A 48 25.71 24.02 7.79
C ASP A 48 25.46 22.73 6.99
N PHE A 49 25.41 22.89 5.67
CA PHE A 49 25.22 21.77 4.76
C PHE A 49 26.34 20.72 4.85
N GLY A 50 27.59 21.15 5.06
CA GLY A 50 28.73 20.24 5.19
C GLY A 50 28.61 19.39 6.44
N ALA A 51 28.23 20.01 7.57
CA ALA A 51 28.01 19.32 8.83
C ALA A 51 26.78 18.38 8.79
N LEU A 52 25.71 18.75 8.08
CA LEU A 52 24.56 17.87 7.86
C LEU A 52 24.91 16.68 6.98
N GLN A 53 25.71 16.90 5.93
CA GLN A 53 26.21 15.82 5.09
C GLN A 53 27.09 14.85 5.89
N GLU A 54 28.02 15.36 6.70
CA GLU A 54 28.84 14.53 7.57
C GLU A 54 27.98 13.73 8.55
N LEU A 55 27.01 14.38 9.21
CA LEU A 55 26.06 13.72 10.11
C LEU A 55 25.29 12.60 9.41
N TYR A 56 24.81 12.85 8.19
CA TYR A 56 24.10 11.86 7.38
C TYR A 56 24.98 10.63 7.09
N LEU A 57 26.25 10.85 6.71
CA LEU A 57 27.18 9.77 6.38
C LEU A 57 27.70 9.03 7.62
N SER A 58 27.81 9.69 8.77
CA SER A 58 28.25 9.07 10.03
C SER A 58 27.12 8.39 10.82
N THR A 59 25.86 8.63 10.45
CA THR A 59 24.70 8.01 11.10
C THR A 59 24.36 6.71 10.39
N ASN A 60 24.04 5.67 11.16
CA ASN A 60 23.55 4.42 10.63
C ASN A 60 22.34 4.67 9.72
N PRO A 61 22.33 4.17 8.47
CA PRO A 61 21.28 4.50 7.52
C PRO A 61 19.90 4.00 7.96
N LEU A 62 19.84 2.89 8.73
CA LEU A 62 18.60 2.42 9.33
C LEU A 62 18.05 3.43 10.35
N MET A 63 18.91 4.00 11.20
CA MET A 63 18.49 5.00 12.20
C MET A 63 18.01 6.29 11.54
N THR A 64 18.66 6.71 10.45
CA THR A 64 18.22 7.87 9.65
C THR A 64 16.82 7.66 9.10
N SER A 65 16.57 6.52 8.46
CA SER A 65 15.25 6.19 7.89
C SER A 65 14.17 5.99 8.96
N LEU A 66 14.48 5.38 10.11
CA LEU A 66 13.57 5.27 11.25
C LEU A 66 13.25 6.63 11.86
N GLY A 67 14.27 7.49 12.03
CA GLY A 67 14.09 8.86 12.51
C GLY A 67 13.18 9.66 11.59
N PHE A 68 13.37 9.54 10.27
CA PHE A 68 12.49 10.16 9.28
C PHE A 68 11.05 9.62 9.36
N ALA A 69 10.87 8.30 9.46
CA ALA A 69 9.55 7.68 9.60
C ALA A 69 8.80 8.17 10.86
N LEU A 70 9.51 8.32 11.99
CA LEU A 70 8.96 8.85 13.23
C LEU A 70 8.66 10.35 13.15
N ALA A 71 9.50 11.12 12.46
CA ALA A 71 9.28 12.55 12.24
C ALA A 71 8.04 12.83 11.36
N LEU A 72 7.66 11.90 10.47
CA LEU A 72 6.45 12.00 9.67
C LEU A 72 5.16 11.78 10.47
N VAL A 73 5.20 11.02 11.58
CA VAL A 73 4.01 10.70 12.39
C VAL A 73 3.26 11.97 12.85
N PRO A 74 3.88 12.96 13.51
CA PRO A 74 3.18 14.18 13.91
C PRO A 74 2.69 14.98 12.70
N VAL A 75 3.42 14.98 11.58
CA VAL A 75 3.01 15.68 10.35
C VAL A 75 1.73 15.08 9.79
N VAL A 76 1.69 13.76 9.63
CA VAL A 76 0.51 13.03 9.14
C VAL A 76 -0.67 13.22 10.09
N LEU A 77 -0.45 13.14 11.40
CA LEU A 77 -1.48 13.32 12.41
C LEU A 77 -2.09 14.74 12.37
N VAL A 78 -1.25 15.76 12.38
CA VAL A 78 -1.69 17.16 12.34
C VAL A 78 -2.44 17.45 11.04
N LEU A 79 -1.90 17.04 9.89
CA LEU A 79 -2.52 17.29 8.60
C LEU A 79 -3.84 16.53 8.42
N SER A 80 -3.94 15.31 8.94
CA SER A 80 -5.19 14.53 8.85
C SER A 80 -6.29 15.10 9.73
N GLU A 81 -5.97 15.52 10.95
CA GLU A 81 -6.94 16.16 11.85
C GLU A 81 -7.34 17.57 11.39
N ALA A 82 -6.38 18.38 10.93
CA ALA A 82 -6.65 19.73 10.45
C ALA A 82 -7.57 19.72 9.23
N ASN A 83 -7.37 18.79 8.30
CA ASN A 83 -8.18 18.68 7.09
C ASN A 83 -9.40 17.77 7.25
N ARG A 84 -9.54 17.08 8.39
CA ARG A 84 -10.52 15.98 8.59
C ARG A 84 -10.52 14.98 7.43
N ASN A 85 -9.32 14.69 6.92
CA ASN A 85 -9.08 13.81 5.79
C ASN A 85 -7.96 12.84 6.17
N TYR A 86 -8.33 11.58 6.37
CA TYR A 86 -7.46 10.54 6.90
C TYR A 86 -6.60 9.86 5.83
N SER A 87 -6.79 10.21 4.56
CA SER A 87 -5.98 9.75 3.43
C SER A 87 -4.65 10.48 3.25
N GLN A 88 -4.19 11.26 4.23
CA GLN A 88 -2.86 11.88 4.15
C GLN A 88 -1.77 10.82 4.02
N ILE A 89 -1.85 9.75 4.81
CA ILE A 89 -0.90 8.65 4.71
C ILE A 89 -1.06 7.91 3.38
N ASP A 90 -2.28 7.68 2.90
CA ASP A 90 -2.59 7.00 1.62
C ASP A 90 -1.85 7.62 0.43
N ARG A 91 -1.66 8.95 0.44
CA ARG A 91 -0.90 9.69 -0.59
C ARG A 91 0.59 9.38 -0.58
N LEU A 92 1.12 9.04 0.60
CA LEU A 92 2.53 8.75 0.85
C LEU A 92 2.90 7.28 0.60
N TRP A 93 1.92 6.37 0.60
CA TRP A 93 2.11 4.94 0.37
C TRP A 93 2.92 4.63 -0.89
N SER A 94 2.64 5.35 -1.99
CA SER A 94 3.33 5.13 -3.26
C SER A 94 4.74 5.73 -3.35
N ILE A 95 5.15 6.52 -2.36
CA ILE A 95 6.37 7.33 -2.40
C ILE A 95 7.37 6.86 -1.35
N LEU A 96 6.94 6.72 -0.09
CA LEU A 96 7.84 6.49 1.04
C LEU A 96 8.69 5.22 0.91
N PRO A 97 8.15 4.05 0.52
CA PRO A 97 8.97 2.84 0.41
C PRO A 97 10.09 2.97 -0.63
N MET A 98 9.83 3.64 -1.75
CA MET A 98 10.86 3.95 -2.74
C MET A 98 11.89 4.93 -2.19
N LEU A 99 11.47 5.96 -1.45
CA LEU A 99 12.41 6.90 -0.81
C LEU A 99 13.32 6.20 0.20
N TYR A 100 12.80 5.29 1.01
CA TYR A 100 13.61 4.53 1.96
C TYR A 100 14.60 3.60 1.27
N ASN A 101 14.18 2.83 0.25
CA ASN A 101 15.09 1.99 -0.53
C ASN A 101 16.17 2.79 -1.25
N SER A 102 15.80 3.94 -1.82
CA SER A 102 16.73 4.85 -2.50
C SER A 102 17.69 5.51 -1.51
N HIS A 103 17.23 5.83 -0.29
CA HIS A 103 18.08 6.34 0.79
C HIS A 103 19.21 5.38 1.13
N TYR A 104 18.94 4.08 1.33
CA TYR A 104 20.01 3.11 1.58
C TYR A 104 21.03 3.06 0.43
N THR A 105 20.55 3.13 -0.80
CA THR A 105 21.38 3.10 -2.01
C THR A 105 22.25 4.35 -2.11
N PHE A 106 21.66 5.53 -1.96
CA PHE A 106 22.36 6.81 -2.00
C PHE A 106 23.39 6.93 -0.88
N TRP A 107 23.01 6.54 0.35
CA TRP A 107 23.91 6.51 1.49
C TRP A 107 25.13 5.62 1.23
N ALA A 108 24.92 4.44 0.62
CA ALA A 108 25.99 3.51 0.26
C ALA A 108 26.92 4.08 -0.83
N HIS A 109 26.38 4.72 -1.87
CA HIS A 109 27.17 5.39 -2.90
C HIS A 109 28.06 6.49 -2.31
N MET A 110 27.49 7.34 -1.44
CA MET A 110 28.26 8.43 -0.82
C MET A 110 29.36 7.95 0.13
N ASN A 111 29.18 6.77 0.72
CA ASN A 111 30.18 6.13 1.57
C ASN A 111 31.15 5.20 0.80
N GLY A 112 31.06 5.14 -0.53
CA GLY A 112 31.95 4.33 -1.37
C GLY A 112 31.80 2.81 -1.16
N LEU A 113 30.60 2.35 -0.79
CA LEU A 113 30.32 0.92 -0.59
C LEU A 113 29.95 0.23 -1.91
N PRO A 114 30.04 -1.12 -1.97
CA PRO A 114 29.47 -1.90 -3.05
C PRO A 114 27.95 -1.66 -3.19
N THR A 115 27.52 -1.16 -4.34
CA THR A 115 26.14 -0.64 -4.56
C THR A 115 25.36 -1.38 -5.64
N GLN A 116 25.98 -2.26 -6.42
CA GLN A 116 25.32 -2.86 -7.59
C GLN A 116 24.01 -3.58 -7.24
N ARG A 117 23.99 -4.28 -6.09
CA ARG A 117 22.78 -4.90 -5.53
C ARG A 117 21.72 -3.88 -5.14
N LEU A 118 22.13 -2.79 -4.49
CA LEU A 118 21.25 -1.72 -4.03
C LEU A 118 20.65 -0.97 -5.23
N ASP A 119 21.41 -0.81 -6.31
CA ASP A 119 20.94 -0.21 -7.55
C ASP A 119 19.82 -1.03 -8.20
N HIS A 120 19.88 -2.37 -8.13
CA HIS A 120 18.77 -3.23 -8.56
C HIS A 120 17.51 -2.99 -7.73
N ILE A 121 17.64 -2.92 -6.40
CA ILE A 121 16.52 -2.65 -5.47
C ILE A 121 15.91 -1.27 -5.76
N MET A 122 16.76 -0.25 -5.89
CA MET A 122 16.33 1.11 -6.21
C MET A 122 15.57 1.13 -7.54
N SER A 123 16.10 0.48 -8.57
CA SER A 123 15.46 0.42 -9.90
C SER A 123 14.06 -0.19 -9.84
N VAL A 124 13.90 -1.36 -9.22
CA VAL A 124 12.57 -2.00 -9.12
C VAL A 124 11.63 -1.23 -8.19
N SER A 125 12.16 -0.57 -7.16
CA SER A 125 11.37 0.28 -6.25
C SER A 125 10.86 1.54 -6.94
N VAL A 126 11.67 2.15 -7.81
CA VAL A 126 11.25 3.30 -8.64
C VAL A 126 10.16 2.88 -9.61
N LEU A 127 10.30 1.75 -10.30
CA LEU A 127 9.26 1.24 -11.19
C LEU A 127 7.95 0.95 -10.45
N TRP A 128 8.03 0.32 -9.27
CA TRP A 128 6.88 0.07 -8.40
C TRP A 128 6.20 1.37 -7.98
N SER A 129 6.98 2.38 -7.56
CA SER A 129 6.49 3.69 -7.13
C SER A 129 5.81 4.44 -8.28
N VAL A 130 6.47 4.58 -9.42
CA VAL A 130 5.90 5.23 -10.61
C VAL A 130 4.56 4.60 -11.00
N ARG A 131 4.48 3.27 -11.03
CA ARG A 131 3.23 2.54 -11.30
C ARG A 131 2.15 2.88 -10.27
N LEU A 132 2.45 2.80 -8.98
CA LEU A 132 1.45 3.00 -7.92
C LEU A 132 0.99 4.46 -7.86
N THR A 133 1.92 5.41 -7.95
CA THR A 133 1.65 6.85 -7.99
C THR A 133 0.78 7.19 -9.20
N PHE A 134 1.09 6.67 -10.40
CA PHE A 134 0.26 6.84 -11.58
C PHE A 134 -1.16 6.28 -11.38
N ASN A 135 -1.28 5.07 -10.81
CA ASN A 135 -2.57 4.44 -10.55
C ASN A 135 -3.42 5.22 -9.54
N TYR A 136 -2.79 5.79 -8.51
CA TYR A 136 -3.47 6.59 -7.50
C TYR A 136 -3.85 7.98 -8.04
N TRP A 137 -2.95 8.62 -8.80
CA TRP A 137 -3.18 9.90 -9.48
C TRP A 137 -4.35 9.83 -10.45
N ARG A 138 -4.38 8.84 -11.37
CA ARG A 138 -5.45 8.73 -12.37
C ARG A 138 -6.82 8.49 -11.74
N LYS A 139 -6.87 7.89 -10.54
CA LYS A 139 -8.09 7.71 -9.75
C LYS A 139 -8.52 8.97 -8.99
N GLY A 140 -7.75 10.06 -9.08
CA GLY A 140 -8.01 11.31 -8.38
C GLY A 140 -7.54 11.32 -6.92
N GLY A 141 -6.68 10.40 -6.49
CA GLY A 141 -6.23 10.30 -5.09
C GLY A 141 -5.45 11.53 -4.59
N TYR A 142 -4.82 12.28 -5.50
CA TYR A 142 -4.13 13.54 -5.20
C TYR A 142 -5.00 14.79 -5.39
N ALA A 143 -6.27 14.64 -5.78
CA ALA A 143 -7.17 15.80 -5.89
C ALA A 143 -7.49 16.37 -4.50
N ILE A 144 -7.66 17.69 -4.42
CA ILE A 144 -8.01 18.39 -3.17
C ILE A 144 -9.34 17.83 -2.67
N GLY A 145 -9.39 17.44 -1.39
CA GLY A 145 -10.56 16.85 -0.76
C GLY A 145 -10.79 15.36 -1.06
N SER A 146 -9.97 14.73 -1.91
CA SER A 146 -10.05 13.29 -2.17
C SER A 146 -9.71 12.49 -0.91
N GLU A 147 -10.60 11.58 -0.53
CA GLU A 147 -10.47 10.69 0.62
C GLU A 147 -10.95 9.29 0.24
N ASP A 148 -10.28 8.27 0.77
CA ASP A 148 -10.71 6.89 0.62
C ASP A 148 -12.06 6.66 1.31
N TYR A 149 -13.02 6.13 0.56
CA TYR A 149 -14.38 5.88 1.04
C TYR A 149 -14.45 4.98 2.29
N ARG A 150 -13.41 4.16 2.53
CA ARG A 150 -13.30 3.30 3.73
C ARG A 150 -13.23 4.12 5.00
N TRP A 151 -12.61 5.30 4.98
CA TRP A 151 -12.50 6.17 6.15
C TRP A 151 -13.85 6.72 6.58
N VAL A 152 -14.77 7.01 5.64
CA VAL A 152 -16.14 7.41 5.96
C VAL A 152 -16.85 6.31 6.76
N VAL A 153 -16.78 5.07 6.30
CA VAL A 153 -17.42 3.92 6.97
C VAL A 153 -16.81 3.68 8.37
N VAL A 154 -15.48 3.80 8.51
CA VAL A 154 -14.79 3.64 9.80
C VAL A 154 -15.18 4.75 10.77
N LYS A 155 -15.22 6.01 10.30
CA LYS A 155 -15.61 7.17 11.09
C LYS A 155 -17.05 7.07 11.59
N ASP A 156 -17.97 6.64 10.72
CA ASP A 156 -19.38 6.45 11.09
C ASP A 156 -19.55 5.36 12.16
N TYR A 157 -18.67 4.35 12.17
CA TYR A 157 -18.68 3.28 13.16
C TYR A 157 -18.04 3.68 14.50
N LEU A 158 -16.89 4.36 14.47
CA LEU A 158 -16.10 4.67 15.67
C LEU A 158 -16.56 5.95 16.40
N GLY A 159 -17.09 6.94 15.69
CA GLY A 159 -17.31 8.28 16.22
C GLY A 159 -16.00 9.06 16.44
N SER A 160 -16.11 10.37 16.73
CA SER A 160 -14.98 11.30 16.66
C SER A 160 -13.82 10.98 17.61
N PHE A 161 -14.11 10.61 18.87
CA PHE A 161 -13.05 10.34 19.86
C PHE A 161 -12.23 9.11 19.50
N TRP A 162 -12.89 7.99 19.21
CA TRP A 162 -12.20 6.76 18.82
C TRP A 162 -11.55 6.87 17.44
N MET A 163 -12.10 7.69 16.54
CA MET A 163 -11.45 8.01 15.27
C MET A 163 -10.13 8.75 15.48
N PHE A 164 -10.06 9.69 16.42
CA PHE A 164 -8.81 10.36 16.77
C PHE A 164 -7.77 9.37 17.34
N ILE A 165 -8.16 8.52 18.30
CA ILE A 165 -7.25 7.50 18.84
C ILE A 165 -6.76 6.55 17.74
N PHE A 166 -7.68 6.12 16.86
CA PHE A 166 -7.36 5.29 15.71
C PHE A 166 -6.42 6.01 14.72
N ASN A 167 -6.59 7.32 14.55
CA ASN A 167 -5.69 8.13 13.73
C ASN A 167 -4.27 8.19 14.32
N VAL A 168 -4.14 8.43 15.62
CA VAL A 168 -2.84 8.46 16.31
C VAL A 168 -2.13 7.11 16.19
N VAL A 169 -2.80 6.02 16.58
CA VAL A 169 -2.16 4.70 16.72
C VAL A 169 -1.98 4.01 15.37
N PHE A 170 -3.02 3.97 14.54
CA PHE A 170 -3.01 3.17 13.32
C PHE A 170 -2.65 3.99 12.09
N ILE A 171 -3.41 5.04 11.77
CA ILE A 171 -3.27 5.79 10.52
C ILE A 171 -1.92 6.53 10.47
N SER A 172 -1.55 7.19 11.56
CA SER A 172 -0.34 8.02 11.62
C SER A 172 0.88 7.20 12.02
N LEU A 173 0.84 6.51 13.17
CA LEU A 173 1.99 5.77 13.69
C LEU A 173 2.22 4.44 12.95
N ALA A 174 1.27 3.50 13.02
CA ALA A 174 1.49 2.14 12.52
C ALA A 174 1.74 2.12 11.00
N GLN A 175 1.04 2.93 10.20
CA GLN A 175 1.27 2.96 8.76
C GLN A 175 2.58 3.64 8.38
N SER A 176 2.97 4.75 9.02
CA SER A 176 4.29 5.37 8.76
C SER A 176 5.42 4.42 9.11
N PHE A 177 5.32 3.73 10.25
CA PHE A 177 6.29 2.72 10.64
C PHE A 177 6.28 1.51 9.69
N LEU A 178 5.12 1.04 9.24
CA LEU A 178 5.01 -0.08 8.31
C LEU A 178 5.69 0.22 6.97
N LEU A 179 5.49 1.41 6.40
CA LEU A 179 6.13 1.83 5.15
C LEU A 179 7.65 1.87 5.25
N PHE A 180 8.18 2.20 6.43
CA PHE A 180 9.60 2.03 6.73
C PHE A 180 9.97 0.55 6.89
N ALA A 181 9.23 -0.20 7.71
CA ALA A 181 9.55 -1.57 8.09
C ALA A 181 9.66 -2.51 6.89
N ILE A 182 8.80 -2.38 5.88
CA ILE A 182 8.85 -3.20 4.64
C ILE A 182 10.12 -2.98 3.81
N THR A 183 10.84 -1.88 4.03
CA THR A 183 12.09 -1.55 3.32
C THR A 183 13.35 -1.90 4.10
N THR A 184 13.20 -2.32 5.37
CA THR A 184 14.33 -2.75 6.20
C THR A 184 15.13 -3.94 5.67
N PRO A 185 14.60 -4.88 4.85
CA PRO A 185 15.43 -5.88 4.18
C PRO A 185 16.58 -5.27 3.36
N THR A 186 16.40 -4.07 2.80
CA THR A 186 17.43 -3.35 2.03
C THR A 186 18.63 -2.97 2.90
N TYR A 187 18.44 -2.72 4.20
CA TYR A 187 19.54 -2.49 5.13
C TYR A 187 20.38 -3.76 5.33
N ILE A 188 19.77 -4.93 5.47
CA ILE A 188 20.50 -6.21 5.52
C ILE A 188 21.26 -6.42 4.22
N LEU A 189 20.64 -6.14 3.06
CA LEU A 189 21.29 -6.27 1.75
C LEU A 189 22.48 -5.33 1.58
N LEU A 190 22.42 -4.12 2.13
CA LEU A 190 23.54 -3.17 2.22
C LEU A 190 24.69 -3.75 3.06
N LEU A 191 24.39 -4.27 4.25
CA LEU A 191 25.39 -4.87 5.12
C LEU A 191 26.01 -6.12 4.50
N SER A 192 25.23 -6.95 3.83
CA SER A 192 25.72 -8.13 3.11
C SER A 192 26.58 -7.74 1.90
N ALA A 193 26.23 -6.67 1.17
CA ALA A 193 27.02 -6.17 0.04
C ALA A 193 28.40 -5.66 0.49
N ARG A 194 28.49 -5.02 1.67
CA ARG A 194 29.78 -4.64 2.27
C ARG A 194 30.71 -5.85 2.49
N LEU A 195 30.14 -7.01 2.83
CA LEU A 195 30.91 -8.24 3.11
C LEU A 195 31.25 -9.03 1.85
N ALA A 196 30.32 -9.10 0.90
CA ALA A 196 30.45 -9.90 -0.32
C ALA A 196 31.08 -9.15 -1.50
N GLY A 197 31.14 -7.81 -1.45
CA GLY A 197 31.61 -6.99 -2.57
C GLY A 197 30.52 -6.73 -3.61
N ASN A 198 30.94 -6.38 -4.84
CA ASN A 198 30.04 -6.12 -5.96
C ASN A 198 29.66 -7.37 -6.77
N ASP A 199 30.09 -8.56 -6.33
CA ASP A 199 29.78 -9.78 -7.05
C ASP A 199 28.28 -10.12 -6.91
N LEU A 200 27.55 -10.04 -8.02
CA LEU A 200 26.13 -10.36 -8.05
C LEU A 200 25.91 -11.87 -7.96
N THR A 201 25.14 -12.29 -6.97
CA THR A 201 24.75 -13.69 -6.81
C THR A 201 23.63 -14.08 -7.78
N THR A 202 23.26 -15.37 -7.77
CA THR A 202 22.04 -15.85 -8.43
C THR A 202 20.78 -15.16 -7.87
N TYR A 203 20.73 -14.87 -6.57
CA TYR A 203 19.58 -14.21 -5.93
C TYR A 203 19.47 -12.74 -6.34
N ASP A 204 20.61 -12.06 -6.50
CA ASP A 204 20.69 -10.69 -7.00
C ASP A 204 20.21 -10.53 -8.46
N ASN A 205 20.12 -11.65 -9.18
CA ASN A 205 19.52 -11.73 -10.51
C ASN A 205 18.06 -12.21 -10.49
N LEU A 206 17.71 -13.10 -9.56
CA LEU A 206 16.39 -13.72 -9.48
C LEU A 206 15.34 -12.76 -8.89
N PHE A 207 15.61 -12.16 -7.72
CA PHE A 207 14.59 -11.40 -6.99
C PHE A 207 14.21 -10.07 -7.66
N PRO A 208 15.12 -9.28 -8.26
CA PRO A 208 14.72 -8.11 -9.04
C PRO A 208 13.78 -8.47 -10.19
N LYS A 209 14.05 -9.56 -10.91
CA LYS A 209 13.20 -10.02 -12.02
C LYS A 209 11.84 -10.50 -11.51
N LEU A 210 11.81 -11.19 -10.37
CA LEU A 210 10.57 -11.63 -9.73
C LEU A 210 9.73 -10.44 -9.25
N ILE A 211 10.35 -9.45 -8.59
CA ILE A 211 9.69 -8.21 -8.18
C ILE A 211 9.15 -7.48 -9.42
N PHE A 212 9.95 -7.35 -10.47
CA PHE A 212 9.52 -6.73 -11.72
C PHE A 212 8.32 -7.47 -12.34
N ALA A 213 8.32 -8.81 -12.34
CA ALA A 213 7.18 -9.60 -12.79
C ALA A 213 5.91 -9.32 -11.96
N PHE A 214 6.03 -9.16 -10.63
CA PHE A 214 4.90 -8.73 -9.81
C PHE A 214 4.42 -7.32 -10.17
N VAL A 215 5.33 -6.37 -10.37
CA VAL A 215 4.99 -5.00 -10.81
C VAL A 215 4.25 -5.00 -12.16
N LEU A 216 4.60 -5.90 -13.08
CA LEU A 216 3.86 -6.08 -14.33
C LEU A 216 2.44 -6.61 -14.08
N ILE A 217 2.28 -7.61 -13.21
CA ILE A 217 0.94 -8.13 -12.83
C ILE A 217 0.10 -7.01 -12.22
N GLU A 218 0.66 -6.20 -11.32
CA GLU A 218 -0.02 -5.04 -10.74
C GLU A 218 -0.45 -4.05 -11.82
N PHE A 219 0.44 -3.71 -12.75
CA PHE A 219 0.16 -2.77 -13.84
C PHE A 219 -1.04 -3.22 -14.68
N PHE A 220 -1.04 -4.49 -15.12
CA PHE A 220 -2.15 -5.04 -15.91
C PHE A 220 -3.44 -5.17 -15.09
N ALA A 221 -3.37 -5.64 -13.85
CA ALA A 221 -4.53 -5.77 -12.96
C ALA A 221 -5.18 -4.41 -12.68
N ASP A 222 -4.36 -3.40 -12.39
CA ASP A 222 -4.79 -2.03 -12.17
C ASP A 222 -5.41 -1.44 -13.44
N HIS A 223 -4.82 -1.67 -14.62
CA HIS A 223 -5.36 -1.20 -15.89
C HIS A 223 -6.70 -1.86 -16.23
N GLN A 224 -6.85 -3.18 -16.04
CA GLN A 224 -8.12 -3.89 -16.22
C GLN A 224 -9.22 -3.31 -15.31
N GLN A 225 -8.89 -3.04 -14.04
CA GLN A 225 -9.83 -2.45 -13.09
C GLN A 225 -10.22 -1.03 -13.48
N TRP A 226 -9.26 -0.22 -13.93
CA TRP A 226 -9.50 1.12 -14.43
C TRP A 226 -10.43 1.12 -15.66
N ALA A 227 -10.14 0.29 -16.65
CA ALA A 227 -10.94 0.15 -17.86
C ALA A 227 -12.39 -0.27 -17.53
N PHE A 228 -12.57 -1.22 -16.61
CA PHE A 228 -13.90 -1.62 -16.15
C PHE A 228 -14.69 -0.46 -15.55
N HIS A 229 -14.12 0.30 -14.61
CA HIS A 229 -14.84 1.40 -13.96
C HIS A 229 -15.15 2.55 -14.91
N GLN A 230 -14.25 2.82 -15.88
CA GLN A 230 -14.53 3.79 -16.95
C GLN A 230 -15.70 3.34 -17.85
N ALA A 231 -15.72 2.07 -18.26
CA ALA A 231 -16.81 1.50 -19.04
C ALA A 231 -18.13 1.51 -18.26
N LYS A 232 -18.11 1.11 -16.99
CA LYS A 232 -19.25 1.12 -16.09
C LYS A 232 -19.82 2.53 -15.91
N SER A 233 -18.96 3.54 -15.69
CA SER A 233 -19.42 4.93 -15.54
C SER A 233 -20.10 5.43 -16.81
N LEU A 234 -19.56 5.12 -17.98
CA LEU A 234 -20.16 5.50 -19.27
C LEU A 234 -21.50 4.79 -19.51
N TYR A 235 -21.57 3.50 -19.20
CA TYR A 235 -22.80 2.72 -19.29
C TYR A 235 -23.89 3.26 -18.36
N GLN A 236 -23.55 3.59 -17.10
CA GLN A 236 -24.50 4.20 -16.15
C GLN A 236 -25.04 5.56 -16.62
N LYS A 237 -24.24 6.35 -17.35
CA LYS A 237 -24.67 7.64 -17.88
C LYS A 237 -25.49 7.54 -19.16
N THR A 238 -25.20 6.57 -20.02
CA THR A 238 -25.75 6.50 -21.39
C THR A 238 -26.76 5.38 -21.59
N ALA A 239 -26.84 4.42 -20.66
CA ALA A 239 -27.57 3.16 -20.79
C ALA A 239 -27.19 2.33 -22.05
N LYS A 240 -26.04 2.61 -22.67
CA LYS A 240 -25.53 1.94 -23.87
C LYS A 240 -24.19 1.27 -23.59
N ILE A 241 -23.97 0.11 -24.20
CA ILE A 241 -22.70 -0.60 -24.10
C ILE A 241 -21.63 0.24 -24.84
N PRO A 242 -20.52 0.60 -24.18
CA PRO A 242 -19.51 1.50 -24.77
C PRO A 242 -18.55 0.78 -25.73
N ASN A 243 -19.11 0.14 -26.77
CA ASN A 243 -18.40 -0.55 -27.85
C ASN A 243 -18.05 0.45 -28.99
N PRO A 244 -16.88 0.35 -29.66
CA PRO A 244 -15.82 -0.67 -29.55
C PRO A 244 -14.73 -0.36 -28.52
N LYS A 245 -14.84 0.76 -27.81
CA LYS A 245 -13.79 1.21 -26.89
C LYS A 245 -13.54 0.24 -25.72
N TYR A 246 -14.58 -0.42 -25.22
CA TYR A 246 -14.46 -1.43 -24.17
C TYR A 246 -15.22 -2.70 -24.51
N THR A 247 -14.57 -3.84 -24.31
CA THR A 247 -15.12 -5.18 -24.62
C THR A 247 -15.77 -5.80 -23.37
N PHE A 248 -16.85 -5.16 -22.87
CA PHE A 248 -17.66 -5.70 -21.77
C PHE A 248 -19.09 -5.99 -22.21
N THR A 249 -19.66 -7.08 -21.72
CA THR A 249 -21.07 -7.41 -21.93
C THR A 249 -21.97 -6.59 -21.01
N ARG A 250 -23.26 -6.51 -21.35
CA ARG A 250 -24.26 -5.87 -20.48
C ARG A 250 -24.30 -6.52 -19.09
N ALA A 251 -24.32 -7.86 -19.04
CA ALA A 251 -24.32 -8.61 -17.78
C ALA A 251 -23.10 -8.28 -16.91
N GLN A 252 -21.90 -8.19 -17.50
CA GLN A 252 -20.69 -7.80 -16.78
C GLN A 252 -20.79 -6.40 -16.16
N LEU A 253 -21.35 -5.43 -16.89
CA LEU A 253 -21.50 -4.05 -16.41
C LEU A 253 -22.62 -3.93 -15.36
N ASP A 254 -23.72 -4.65 -15.54
CA ASP A 254 -24.86 -4.69 -14.62
C ASP A 254 -24.46 -5.27 -13.25
N ARG A 255 -23.53 -6.24 -13.19
CA ARG A 255 -22.96 -6.75 -11.92
C ARG A 255 -22.29 -5.66 -11.08
N GLY A 256 -21.69 -4.66 -11.73
CA GLY A 256 -21.11 -3.49 -11.08
C GLY A 256 -19.71 -3.67 -10.48
N PHE A 257 -19.07 -4.83 -10.63
CA PHE A 257 -17.67 -5.07 -10.26
C PHE A 257 -16.97 -5.94 -11.33
N ASN A 258 -15.65 -5.81 -11.44
CA ASN A 258 -14.87 -6.51 -12.46
C ASN A 258 -14.67 -7.99 -12.08
N THR A 259 -14.90 -8.87 -13.04
CA THR A 259 -14.74 -10.33 -12.91
C THR A 259 -14.01 -10.94 -14.10
N SER A 260 -13.37 -10.11 -14.92
CA SER A 260 -12.77 -10.50 -16.21
C SER A 260 -11.25 -10.31 -16.20
N GLY A 261 -10.53 -11.00 -17.09
CA GLY A 261 -9.07 -10.95 -17.14
C GLY A 261 -8.44 -11.57 -15.89
N LEU A 262 -7.49 -10.88 -15.25
CA LEU A 262 -6.88 -11.37 -14.02
C LEU A 262 -7.91 -11.50 -12.87
N TRP A 263 -8.98 -10.70 -12.93
CA TRP A 263 -10.05 -10.71 -11.95
C TRP A 263 -10.94 -11.96 -12.03
N SER A 264 -10.84 -12.80 -13.07
CA SER A 264 -11.51 -14.11 -13.08
C SER A 264 -10.74 -15.19 -12.31
N TYR A 265 -9.44 -14.98 -12.07
CA TYR A 265 -8.56 -15.94 -11.40
C TYR A 265 -8.30 -15.59 -9.93
N SER A 266 -8.21 -14.29 -9.65
CA SER A 266 -8.03 -13.74 -8.31
C SER A 266 -8.98 -12.57 -8.12
N ARG A 267 -9.56 -12.42 -6.93
CA ARG A 267 -10.43 -11.28 -6.62
C ARG A 267 -9.66 -10.00 -6.37
N HIS A 268 -8.37 -10.10 -6.05
CA HIS A 268 -7.48 -8.96 -5.85
C HIS A 268 -6.08 -9.28 -6.42
N PRO A 269 -5.94 -9.42 -7.74
CA PRO A 269 -4.67 -9.83 -8.36
C PRO A 269 -3.56 -8.81 -8.15
N ASN A 270 -3.89 -7.51 -8.15
CA ASN A 270 -2.95 -6.45 -7.81
C ASN A 270 -2.51 -6.54 -6.34
N PHE A 271 -3.40 -6.84 -5.40
CA PHE A 271 -3.02 -7.00 -3.98
C PHE A 271 -2.17 -8.25 -3.74
N ALA A 272 -2.39 -9.32 -4.50
CA ALA A 272 -1.58 -10.52 -4.43
C ALA A 272 -0.15 -10.24 -4.91
N ALA A 273 -0.01 -9.55 -6.05
CA ALA A 273 1.28 -9.15 -6.59
C ALA A 273 2.01 -8.14 -5.67
N GLU A 274 1.27 -7.19 -5.10
CA GLU A 274 1.79 -6.21 -4.13
C GLU A 274 2.37 -6.88 -2.89
N GLN A 275 1.66 -7.86 -2.32
CA GLN A 275 2.23 -8.68 -1.24
C GLN A 275 3.46 -9.48 -1.72
N GLY A 276 3.44 -9.97 -2.96
CA GLY A 276 4.55 -10.67 -3.60
C GLY A 276 5.82 -9.83 -3.71
N VAL A 277 5.71 -8.53 -4.03
CA VAL A 277 6.85 -7.60 -4.10
C VAL A 277 7.62 -7.56 -2.78
N TRP A 278 6.92 -7.32 -1.67
CA TRP A 278 7.55 -7.14 -0.36
C TRP A 278 8.02 -8.46 0.26
N VAL A 279 7.29 -9.55 0.02
CA VAL A 279 7.74 -10.90 0.40
C VAL A 279 8.99 -11.30 -0.39
N ALA A 280 9.07 -10.97 -1.68
CA ALA A 280 10.26 -11.23 -2.49
C ALA A 280 11.47 -10.42 -2.00
N LEU A 281 11.29 -9.15 -1.64
CA LEU A 281 12.36 -8.33 -1.07
C LEU A 281 12.85 -8.89 0.28
N TYR A 282 11.95 -9.32 1.16
CA TYR A 282 12.31 -10.00 2.41
C TYR A 282 13.07 -11.32 2.15
N GLN A 283 12.57 -12.14 1.24
CA GLN A 283 13.21 -13.41 0.91
C GLN A 283 14.60 -13.21 0.29
N TRP A 284 14.77 -12.15 -0.51
CA TRP A 284 16.07 -11.76 -1.05
C TRP A 284 17.08 -11.49 0.06
N CYS A 285 16.71 -10.70 1.08
CA CYS A 285 17.63 -10.44 2.18
C CYS A 285 17.98 -11.69 2.97
N CYS A 286 17.02 -12.59 3.21
CA CYS A 286 17.28 -13.89 3.86
C CYS A 286 18.27 -14.76 3.08
N CYS A 287 18.11 -14.82 1.75
CA CYS A 287 19.00 -15.58 0.88
C CYS A 287 20.43 -15.00 0.86
N GLU A 288 20.57 -13.68 0.87
CA GLU A 288 21.88 -13.00 0.84
C GLU A 288 22.59 -12.98 2.19
N SER A 289 21.86 -12.96 3.31
CA SER A 289 22.45 -13.06 4.65
C SER A 289 22.67 -14.50 5.09
N TRP A 290 22.29 -15.51 4.29
CA TRP A 290 22.28 -16.93 4.67
C TRP A 290 21.52 -17.20 5.97
N THR A 291 20.36 -16.55 6.13
CA THR A 291 19.46 -16.76 7.28
C THR A 291 18.09 -17.20 6.83
N TYR A 292 17.51 -18.20 7.48
CA TYR A 292 16.13 -18.63 7.20
C TYR A 292 15.09 -17.56 7.56
N MET A 293 15.32 -16.84 8.66
CA MET A 293 14.45 -15.79 9.15
C MET A 293 15.28 -14.75 9.90
N ASN A 294 14.90 -13.48 9.81
CA ASN A 294 15.55 -12.38 10.52
C ASN A 294 14.52 -11.32 10.97
N TRP A 295 14.99 -10.29 11.68
CA TRP A 295 14.11 -9.29 12.30
C TRP A 295 13.29 -8.46 11.31
N THR A 296 13.72 -8.34 10.05
CA THR A 296 12.98 -7.60 9.02
C THR A 296 11.70 -8.32 8.58
N PHE A 297 11.51 -9.57 9.00
CA PHE A 297 10.26 -10.33 8.83
C PHE A 297 9.04 -9.56 9.35
N VAL A 298 9.20 -8.78 10.42
CA VAL A 298 8.11 -7.98 11.00
C VAL A 298 7.48 -7.06 9.96
N GLY A 299 8.29 -6.43 9.09
CA GLY A 299 7.78 -5.59 8.01
C GLY A 299 6.88 -6.35 7.03
N ALA A 300 7.42 -7.40 6.42
CA ALA A 300 6.69 -8.21 5.44
C ALA A 300 5.43 -8.85 6.07
N PHE A 301 5.53 -9.41 7.28
CA PHE A 301 4.42 -10.05 7.96
C PHE A 301 3.31 -9.07 8.35
N SER A 302 3.67 -7.90 8.91
CA SER A 302 2.68 -6.84 9.20
C SER A 302 1.99 -6.34 7.94
N TYR A 303 2.71 -6.29 6.80
CA TYR A 303 2.14 -5.94 5.51
C TYR A 303 1.08 -6.96 5.06
N LEU A 304 1.37 -8.26 5.16
CA LEU A 304 0.40 -9.33 4.84
C LEU A 304 -0.86 -9.25 5.72
N ILE A 305 -0.69 -9.00 7.03
CA ILE A 305 -1.82 -8.81 7.96
C ILE A 305 -2.68 -7.62 7.53
N LEU A 306 -2.05 -6.48 7.23
CA LEU A 306 -2.75 -5.29 6.78
C LEU A 306 -3.56 -5.58 5.52
N PHE A 307 -2.96 -6.22 4.51
CA PHE A 307 -3.65 -6.57 3.28
C PHE A 307 -4.82 -7.52 3.52
N GLN A 308 -4.65 -8.51 4.41
CA GLN A 308 -5.73 -9.43 4.77
C GLN A 308 -6.91 -8.70 5.43
N ALA A 309 -6.65 -7.81 6.39
CA ALA A 309 -7.67 -7.02 7.10
C ALA A 309 -8.36 -6.01 6.15
N SER A 310 -7.56 -5.26 5.39
CA SER A 310 -8.02 -4.26 4.42
C SER A 310 -8.88 -4.89 3.32
N THR A 311 -8.47 -6.05 2.81
CA THR A 311 -9.23 -6.79 1.79
C THR A 311 -10.53 -7.32 2.37
N TRP A 312 -10.52 -7.90 3.58
CA TRP A 312 -11.74 -8.35 4.23
C TRP A 312 -12.75 -7.21 4.38
N PHE A 313 -12.30 -6.03 4.83
CA PHE A 313 -13.16 -4.86 4.98
C PHE A 313 -13.71 -4.38 3.63
N THR A 314 -12.85 -4.31 2.62
CA THR A 314 -13.22 -3.92 1.25
C THR A 314 -14.27 -4.87 0.65
N GLU A 315 -14.10 -6.17 0.85
CA GLU A 315 -15.04 -7.18 0.40
C GLU A 315 -16.36 -7.14 1.17
N LEU A 316 -16.33 -6.83 2.48
CA LEU A 316 -17.53 -6.64 3.29
C LEU A 316 -18.40 -5.51 2.73
N ILE A 317 -17.78 -4.38 2.38
CA ILE A 317 -18.49 -3.24 1.76
C ILE A 317 -19.03 -3.63 0.38
N SER A 318 -18.22 -4.32 -0.42
CA SER A 318 -18.62 -4.77 -1.76
C SER A 318 -19.79 -5.77 -1.73
N ALA A 319 -19.78 -6.71 -0.80
CA ALA A 319 -20.84 -7.70 -0.62
C ALA A 319 -22.16 -7.10 -0.11
N ARG A 320 -22.11 -5.96 0.58
CA ARG A 320 -23.32 -5.19 0.95
C ARG A 320 -23.87 -4.41 -0.24
N LYS A 321 -23.00 -3.98 -1.16
CA LYS A 321 -23.36 -3.16 -2.32
C LYS A 321 -23.85 -3.97 -3.52
N TYR A 322 -23.26 -5.14 -3.77
CA TYR A 322 -23.53 -5.94 -4.97
C TYR A 322 -23.98 -7.36 -4.56
N PRO A 323 -25.24 -7.75 -4.85
CA PRO A 323 -25.78 -9.06 -4.46
C PRO A 323 -24.95 -10.26 -4.95
N GLU A 324 -24.46 -10.19 -6.19
CA GLU A 324 -23.68 -11.27 -6.82
C GLU A 324 -22.24 -11.39 -6.30
N TYR A 325 -21.77 -10.46 -5.49
CA TYR A 325 -20.39 -10.48 -4.98
C TYR A 325 -20.14 -11.69 -4.06
N LYS A 326 -21.16 -12.15 -3.33
CA LYS A 326 -21.05 -13.35 -2.49
C LYS A 326 -20.80 -14.61 -3.33
N GLU A 327 -21.40 -14.70 -4.52
CA GLU A 327 -21.14 -15.80 -5.45
C GLU A 327 -19.73 -15.72 -6.02
N TYR A 328 -19.27 -14.51 -6.36
CA TYR A 328 -17.88 -14.29 -6.76
C TYR A 328 -16.87 -14.71 -5.68
N GLN A 329 -17.17 -14.45 -4.39
CA GLN A 329 -16.33 -14.90 -3.27
C GLN A 329 -16.24 -16.43 -3.14
N LYS A 330 -17.32 -17.14 -3.49
CA LYS A 330 -17.33 -18.61 -3.50
C LYS A 330 -16.50 -19.14 -4.67
N ARG A 331 -16.66 -18.58 -5.86
CA ARG A 331 -16.08 -19.11 -7.11
C ARG A 331 -14.60 -18.76 -7.35
N VAL A 332 -14.16 -17.56 -6.98
CA VAL A 332 -12.80 -17.08 -7.28
C VAL A 332 -11.99 -16.93 -6.00
N GLY A 333 -10.68 -17.19 -6.00
CA GLY A 333 -9.82 -17.05 -4.82
C GLY A 333 -9.50 -15.59 -4.47
N LYS A 334 -9.27 -15.28 -3.19
CA LYS A 334 -9.05 -13.87 -2.74
C LYS A 334 -7.78 -13.27 -3.35
N PHE A 335 -6.63 -13.90 -3.11
CA PHE A 335 -5.32 -13.45 -3.60
C PHE A 335 -4.75 -14.43 -4.64
N LEU A 336 -4.76 -15.73 -4.33
CA LEU A 336 -4.34 -16.79 -5.23
C LEU A 336 -5.56 -17.53 -5.80
N PRO A 337 -5.49 -18.07 -7.04
CA PRO A 337 -6.53 -18.92 -7.58
C PRO A 337 -6.76 -20.15 -6.72
N LYS A 338 -8.02 -20.53 -6.53
CA LYS A 338 -8.40 -21.84 -6.00
C LYS A 338 -8.23 -22.90 -7.10
N MET A 339 -7.98 -24.15 -6.71
CA MET A 339 -8.01 -25.28 -7.65
C MET A 339 -9.38 -25.40 -8.36
N THR A 340 -10.45 -24.96 -7.70
CA THR A 340 -11.82 -24.95 -8.21
C THR A 340 -12.25 -23.58 -8.76
N THR A 341 -11.30 -22.72 -9.15
CA THR A 341 -11.62 -21.37 -9.64
C THR A 341 -12.52 -21.44 -10.87
N GLN A 342 -13.67 -20.78 -10.80
CA GLN A 342 -14.62 -20.67 -11.91
C GLN A 342 -14.95 -19.22 -12.17
N GLY A 343 -14.91 -18.81 -13.44
CA GLY A 343 -15.29 -17.47 -13.85
C GLY A 343 -16.78 -17.19 -13.60
N MET A 344 -17.13 -15.91 -13.46
CA MET A 344 -18.52 -15.49 -13.32
C MET A 344 -19.31 -15.54 -14.63
N ASP A 345 -18.62 -15.65 -15.77
CA ASP A 345 -19.23 -15.63 -17.11
C ASP A 345 -19.53 -17.03 -17.67
N GLY A 346 -19.20 -18.10 -16.95
CA GLY A 346 -19.25 -19.48 -17.45
C GLY A 346 -20.61 -20.20 -17.42
N ASN A 347 -21.67 -19.61 -16.85
CA ASN A 347 -22.98 -20.27 -16.70
C ASN A 347 -24.16 -19.36 -17.10
N VAL A 348 -24.08 -18.67 -18.24
CA VAL A 348 -25.29 -18.07 -18.84
C VAL A 348 -25.98 -19.14 -19.67
N ILE A 349 -26.73 -20.02 -19.01
CA ILE A 349 -27.92 -20.57 -19.67
C ILE A 349 -28.87 -19.38 -19.76
N GLU A 350 -29.33 -19.07 -20.97
CA GLU A 350 -30.29 -18.00 -21.25
C GLU A 350 -31.60 -18.23 -20.48
N GLU A 351 -31.66 -17.90 -19.19
CA GLU A 351 -32.93 -17.58 -18.57
C GLU A 351 -33.36 -16.22 -19.13
N LYS A 352 -34.31 -16.27 -20.06
CA LYS A 352 -35.06 -15.11 -20.57
C LYS A 352 -35.50 -14.25 -19.38
N MET A 353 -34.75 -13.18 -19.08
CA MET A 353 -35.18 -12.17 -18.12
C MET A 353 -36.34 -11.40 -18.74
N GLU A 354 -37.53 -11.55 -18.14
CA GLU A 354 -38.66 -10.66 -18.39
C GLU A 354 -38.26 -9.20 -18.13
N PRO A 355 -38.74 -8.24 -18.93
CA PRO A 355 -38.39 -6.85 -18.78
C PRO A 355 -38.90 -6.33 -17.41
N ARG A 356 -38.00 -5.70 -16.65
CA ARG A 356 -38.34 -4.94 -15.44
C ARG A 356 -39.45 -3.94 -15.77
N LYS A 357 -40.62 -4.12 -15.15
CA LYS A 357 -41.69 -3.12 -15.19
C LYS A 357 -41.21 -1.82 -14.52
N PRO A 358 -41.51 -0.65 -15.09
CA PRO A 358 -41.17 0.62 -14.45
C PRO A 358 -41.96 0.77 -13.15
N GLU A 359 -41.28 1.20 -12.09
CA GLU A 359 -41.90 1.53 -10.81
C GLU A 359 -43.02 2.56 -11.03
N SER A 360 -44.25 2.19 -10.67
CA SER A 360 -45.40 3.07 -10.69
C SER A 360 -45.24 4.16 -9.64
N LYS A 361 -45.33 5.42 -10.07
CA LYS A 361 -45.46 6.60 -9.21
C LYS A 361 -46.76 6.52 -8.42
N GLU A 362 -46.74 5.91 -7.25
CA GLU A 362 -47.86 5.97 -6.31
C GLU A 362 -47.38 6.07 -4.86
N ALA A 363 -46.62 7.14 -4.59
CA ALA A 363 -46.32 7.59 -3.23
C ALA A 363 -46.46 9.11 -3.15
N ALA A 364 -47.61 9.63 -3.59
CA ALA A 364 -47.97 11.03 -3.44
C ALA A 364 -49.49 11.21 -3.46
N LYS A 365 -50.22 10.58 -2.52
CA LYS A 365 -51.62 10.94 -2.17
C LYS A 365 -52.15 10.15 -0.97
N THR A 366 -51.69 10.46 0.25
CA THR A 366 -52.48 10.17 1.46
C THR A 366 -51.99 10.96 2.68
N LYS A 367 -52.18 12.30 2.68
CA LYS A 367 -52.37 13.07 3.92
C LYS A 367 -53.28 14.26 3.62
N GLY A 368 -54.53 14.16 4.08
CA GLY A 368 -55.60 15.12 3.85
C GLY A 368 -56.88 14.33 3.57
N THR A 369 -57.59 13.83 4.56
CA THR A 369 -58.59 14.64 5.26
C THR A 369 -59.10 13.83 6.46
N ASN A 370 -59.15 14.44 7.64
CA ASN A 370 -60.09 13.98 8.67
C ASN A 370 -60.75 15.22 9.29
N LYS A 371 -61.92 15.59 8.76
CA LYS A 371 -62.83 16.58 9.35
C LYS A 371 -63.75 15.84 10.31
N GLY A 372 -63.49 15.95 11.61
CA GLY A 372 -64.47 15.69 12.67
C GLY A 372 -65.03 17.01 13.18
N LYS A 373 -66.30 17.29 12.88
CA LYS A 373 -67.09 18.34 13.54
C LYS A 373 -67.53 17.84 14.92
N ALA A 374 -67.27 18.59 15.98
CA ALA A 374 -68.13 18.65 17.16
C ALA A 374 -67.99 20.03 17.81
N ALA A 375 -69.14 20.63 18.10
CA ALA A 375 -69.31 22.03 18.47
C ALA A 375 -69.18 22.27 19.99
N THR A 376 -68.58 23.42 20.31
CA THR A 376 -68.98 24.42 21.31
C THR A 376 -69.71 24.00 22.59
N LYS A 377 -69.08 24.26 23.75
CA LYS A 377 -69.70 24.99 24.87
C LYS A 377 -68.67 25.49 25.90
N ARG A 378 -68.80 26.79 26.22
CA ARG A 378 -68.56 27.51 27.51
C ARG A 378 -67.95 26.66 28.63
N ARG A 379 -66.94 27.10 29.38
CA ARG A 379 -66.78 28.40 30.03
C ARG A 379 -65.32 28.54 30.50
#